data_AF-A0A2L0EIF0-F1
#
_entry.id   AF-A0A2L0EIF0-F1
#
_cell.length_a   1.000
_cell.length_b   1.000
_cell.length_c   1.000
_cell.angle_alpha   90.00
_cell.angle_beta   90.00
_cell.angle_gamma   90.00
#
_symmetry.space_group_name_H-M   'P 1'
#
loop_
_entity.id
_entity.type
_entity.pdbx_description
1 polymer ?
#
loop_
_entity_poly.entity_id
_entity_poly.type
_entity_poly.pdbx_seq_one_letter_code
_entity_poly.pdbx_strand_id
1 'polypeptide(L)'
;MSDYGSTTEPCLKREYVIVVGAEDYYERPGNKMMFMAQAVRYVRRHGSRFDIRTVLYFRGGPGVHTDGQVAALTASVKKYGGTAKEVRGWGEVASHINTRTVDGCQKRVQVLIFFAHGSPGRIWLSADEGLFLTAGDLGRVDAGSFTPKRDRNPRYTFRHVTSWACQTGNAGQEGSAEQNLKNSLAQEMADSWDIQARASITQTNYGGTWAGWRPWDTNDDRRNIDNAVWEDDGADGSVVSGGGSAQGDMPTGMYLLNPGQSSGYRTADLD
;
A
#
# COMPACT_ATOMS: atom_id res chain seq x y z
N MET A 1 12.07 -21.53 -30.53
CA MET A 1 12.62 -20.97 -29.28
C MET A 1 13.13 -19.57 -29.63
N SER A 2 12.33 -18.54 -29.37
CA SER A 2 12.75 -17.16 -29.61
C SER A 2 13.65 -16.75 -28.46
N ASP A 3 14.93 -16.56 -28.79
CA ASP A 3 15.96 -16.02 -27.93
C ASP A 3 15.62 -14.55 -27.63
N TYR A 4 14.75 -14.34 -26.64
CA TYR A 4 14.57 -13.03 -26.05
C TYR A 4 15.84 -12.76 -25.26
N GLY A 5 16.80 -12.04 -25.86
CA GLY A 5 17.94 -11.49 -25.16
C GLY A 5 17.45 -10.64 -23.99
N SER A 6 17.29 -11.27 -22.83
CA SER A 6 16.82 -10.64 -21.62
C SER A 6 18.04 -10.21 -20.82
N THR A 7 18.11 -8.93 -20.50
CA THR A 7 19.02 -8.39 -19.49
C THR A 7 18.63 -8.82 -18.07
N THR A 8 17.81 -9.86 -17.91
CA THR A 8 17.36 -10.32 -16.60
C THR A 8 18.45 -11.18 -16.01
N GLU A 9 19.06 -10.64 -14.95
CA GLU A 9 20.01 -11.33 -14.08
C GLU A 9 19.53 -12.77 -13.81
N PRO A 10 20.44 -13.77 -13.88
CA PRO A 10 20.09 -15.19 -14.01
C PRO A 10 19.20 -15.77 -12.89
N CYS A 11 19.03 -15.06 -11.78
CA CYS A 11 17.99 -15.31 -10.80
C CYS A 11 17.44 -14.00 -10.25
N LEU A 12 16.41 -13.43 -10.89
CA LEU A 12 15.66 -12.27 -10.39
C LEU A 12 14.39 -12.72 -9.67
N LYS A 13 14.30 -12.46 -8.36
CA LYS A 13 13.09 -12.63 -7.53
C LYS A 13 12.30 -11.32 -7.47
N ARG A 14 11.00 -11.41 -7.74
CA ARG A 14 10.08 -10.28 -7.71
C ARG A 14 9.36 -10.24 -6.37
N GLU A 15 9.34 -9.06 -5.78
CA GLU A 15 8.71 -8.85 -4.49
C GLU A 15 7.41 -8.05 -4.61
N TYR A 16 6.41 -8.52 -3.87
CA TYR A 16 5.16 -7.84 -3.57
C TYR A 16 5.26 -7.27 -2.15
N VAL A 17 5.29 -5.94 -2.02
CA VAL A 17 5.39 -5.26 -0.72
C VAL A 17 4.08 -4.57 -0.41
N ILE A 18 3.56 -4.81 0.78
CA ILE A 18 2.45 -4.06 1.36
C ILE A 18 2.97 -3.35 2.60
N VAL A 19 2.75 -2.04 2.69
CA VAL A 19 3.01 -1.22 3.87
C VAL A 19 1.69 -0.92 4.54
N VAL A 20 1.58 -1.25 5.82
CA VAL A 20 0.39 -1.07 6.64
C VAL A 20 0.70 -0.02 7.70
N GLY A 21 0.08 1.15 7.59
CA GLY A 21 0.11 2.16 8.65
C GLY A 21 -0.64 1.66 9.89
N ALA A 22 -0.27 2.18 11.05
CA ALA A 22 -1.01 1.96 12.28
C ALA A 22 -2.38 2.62 12.19
N GLU A 23 -3.42 1.95 12.67
CA GLU A 23 -4.72 2.58 12.85
C GLU A 23 -4.82 3.16 14.26
N ASP A 24 -4.31 4.37 14.44
CA ASP A 24 -4.32 5.14 15.67
C ASP A 24 -5.35 6.29 15.69
N TYR A 25 -6.10 6.49 14.61
CA TYR A 25 -7.11 7.54 14.49
C TYR A 25 -8.49 7.11 15.00
N TYR A 26 -8.91 5.86 14.75
CA TYR A 26 -10.19 5.33 15.20
C TYR A 26 -10.04 4.33 16.36
N GLU A 27 -10.67 4.62 17.50
CA GLU A 27 -10.79 3.68 18.63
C GLU A 27 -11.86 2.59 18.42
N ARG A 28 -12.49 2.55 17.24
CA ARG A 28 -13.59 1.61 16.99
C ARG A 28 -13.04 0.21 16.71
N PRO A 29 -13.49 -0.84 17.45
CA PRO A 29 -13.13 -2.24 17.24
C PRO A 29 -13.16 -2.71 15.78
N GLY A 30 -14.17 -2.28 15.03
CA GLY A 30 -14.31 -2.64 13.62
C GLY A 30 -13.25 -2.00 12.71
N ASN A 31 -12.76 -0.81 13.02
CA ASN A 31 -11.82 -0.13 12.13
C ASN A 31 -10.37 -0.46 12.47
N LYS A 32 -10.09 -0.85 13.72
CA LYS A 32 -8.73 -1.02 14.24
C LYS A 32 -7.87 -1.94 13.36
N MET A 33 -8.44 -3.03 12.84
CA MET A 33 -7.70 -4.00 12.03
C MET A 33 -7.90 -3.85 10.52
N MET A 34 -8.57 -2.79 10.05
CA MET A 34 -9.00 -2.70 8.65
C MET A 34 -7.82 -2.67 7.67
N PHE A 35 -6.74 -1.93 7.97
CA PHE A 35 -5.56 -1.89 7.10
C PHE A 35 -4.84 -3.24 7.06
N MET A 36 -4.72 -3.90 8.21
CA MET A 36 -4.14 -5.25 8.32
C MET A 36 -4.98 -6.29 7.56
N ALA A 37 -6.30 -6.21 7.65
CA ALA A 37 -7.22 -7.11 6.94
C ALA A 37 -7.14 -6.93 5.42
N GLN A 38 -7.04 -5.68 4.95
CA GLN A 38 -6.82 -5.40 3.53
C GLN A 38 -5.47 -5.94 3.04
N ALA A 39 -4.42 -5.83 3.86
CA ALA A 39 -3.12 -6.41 3.53
C ALA A 39 -3.20 -7.94 3.36
N VAL A 40 -3.83 -8.66 4.30
CA VAL A 40 -4.04 -10.11 4.19
C VAL A 40 -4.82 -10.46 2.93
N ARG A 41 -5.92 -9.72 2.66
CA ARG A 41 -6.74 -9.93 1.46
C ARG A 41 -5.90 -9.81 0.18
N TYR A 42 -5.03 -8.80 0.10
CA TYR A 42 -4.18 -8.56 -1.07
C TYR A 42 -3.08 -9.62 -1.21
N VAL A 43 -2.48 -10.07 -0.10
CA VAL A 43 -1.56 -11.23 -0.13
C VAL A 43 -2.28 -12.47 -0.66
N ARG A 44 -3.48 -12.77 -0.15
CA ARG A 44 -4.32 -13.92 -0.58
C ARG A 44 -4.66 -13.86 -2.08
N ARG A 45 -5.14 -12.72 -2.58
CA ARG A 45 -5.65 -12.61 -3.96
C ARG A 45 -4.57 -12.41 -5.02
N HIS A 46 -3.47 -11.72 -4.68
CA HIS A 46 -2.50 -11.28 -5.68
C HIS A 46 -1.07 -11.76 -5.40
N GLY A 47 -0.75 -12.12 -4.16
CA GLY A 47 0.60 -12.46 -3.73
C GLY A 47 1.20 -13.67 -4.46
N SER A 48 0.38 -14.67 -4.82
CA SER A 48 0.83 -15.90 -5.50
C SER A 48 1.56 -15.65 -6.82
N ARG A 49 1.35 -14.48 -7.44
CA ARG A 49 2.02 -14.04 -8.68
C ARG A 49 3.47 -13.63 -8.50
N PHE A 50 3.95 -13.52 -7.26
CA PHE A 50 5.27 -13.02 -6.90
C PHE A 50 6.09 -14.07 -6.15
N ASP A 51 7.41 -13.96 -6.26
CA ASP A 51 8.37 -14.87 -5.66
C ASP A 51 8.50 -14.63 -4.15
N ILE A 52 8.30 -13.37 -3.72
CA ILE A 52 8.36 -12.92 -2.33
C ILE A 52 7.13 -12.06 -2.05
N ARG A 53 6.50 -12.25 -0.89
CA ARG A 53 5.42 -11.39 -0.39
C ARG A 53 5.77 -10.89 1.00
N THR A 54 5.81 -9.58 1.18
CA THR A 54 6.16 -8.96 2.45
C THR A 54 5.09 -7.96 2.85
N VAL A 55 4.60 -8.08 4.08
CA VAL A 55 3.82 -7.06 4.76
C VAL A 55 4.72 -6.38 5.79
N LEU A 56 5.01 -5.10 5.58
CA LEU A 56 5.69 -4.25 6.55
C LEU A 56 4.61 -3.47 7.29
N TYR A 57 4.53 -3.60 8.61
CA TYR A 57 3.47 -2.96 9.39
C TYR A 57 4.04 -2.08 10.49
N PHE A 58 3.37 -0.96 10.72
CA PHE A 58 3.58 -0.10 11.87
C PHE A 58 2.65 -0.57 12.98
N ARG A 59 3.22 -0.80 14.16
CA ARG A 59 2.45 -1.20 15.33
C ARG A 59 1.73 -0.01 15.98
N GLY A 60 2.27 1.19 15.78
CA GLY A 60 1.86 2.41 16.48
C GLY A 60 2.40 2.45 17.91
N GLY A 61 2.03 3.53 18.61
CA GLY A 61 2.39 3.72 20.01
C GLY A 61 1.81 2.66 20.96
N PRO A 62 2.15 2.71 22.26
CA PRO A 62 1.65 1.78 23.25
C PRO A 62 0.11 1.68 23.24
N GLY A 63 -0.41 0.46 23.10
CA GLY A 63 -1.86 0.20 23.11
C GLY A 63 -2.57 0.36 21.76
N VAL A 64 -1.87 0.74 20.68
CA VAL A 64 -2.47 0.83 19.34
C VAL A 64 -2.76 -0.59 18.81
N HIS A 65 -1.74 -1.42 18.59
CA HIS A 65 -1.94 -2.83 18.23
C HIS A 65 -1.39 -3.78 19.30
N THR A 66 -2.25 -4.68 19.79
CA THR A 66 -1.90 -5.68 20.81
C THR A 66 -1.06 -6.81 20.21
N ASP A 67 -0.41 -7.60 21.07
CA ASP A 67 0.34 -8.79 20.60
C ASP A 67 -0.59 -9.82 19.94
N GLY A 68 -1.82 -9.98 20.44
CA GLY A 68 -2.81 -10.88 19.86
C GLY A 68 -3.20 -10.46 18.44
N GLN A 69 -3.43 -9.16 18.22
CA GLN A 69 -3.73 -8.60 16.89
C GLN A 69 -2.55 -8.77 15.91
N VAL A 70 -1.33 -8.48 16.37
CA VAL A 70 -0.11 -8.67 15.56
C VAL A 70 0.13 -10.14 15.22
N ALA A 71 -0.10 -11.04 16.17
CA ALA A 71 0.01 -12.48 15.96
C ALA A 71 -1.01 -12.97 14.93
N ALA A 72 -2.24 -12.45 14.97
CA ALA A 72 -3.29 -12.76 14.00
C ALA A 72 -2.90 -12.32 12.58
N LEU A 73 -2.45 -11.07 12.40
CA LEU A 73 -1.90 -10.60 11.12
C LEU A 73 -0.79 -11.53 10.63
N THR A 74 0.17 -11.83 11.50
CA THR A 74 1.36 -12.63 11.14
C THR A 74 0.96 -14.04 10.70
N ALA A 75 0.04 -14.68 11.42
CA ALA A 75 -0.48 -16.01 11.09
C ALA A 75 -1.21 -16.01 9.74
N SER A 76 -2.08 -15.04 9.49
CA SER A 76 -2.81 -14.90 8.22
C SER A 76 -1.89 -14.61 7.04
N VAL A 77 -0.92 -13.72 7.18
CA VAL A 77 0.06 -13.46 6.11
C VAL A 77 0.88 -14.71 5.81
N LYS A 78 1.29 -15.45 6.84
CA LYS A 78 2.02 -16.73 6.69
C LYS A 78 1.18 -17.81 6.03
N LYS A 79 -0.12 -17.92 6.36
CA LYS A 79 -1.07 -18.85 5.73
C LYS A 79 -1.06 -18.72 4.19
N TYR A 80 -0.88 -17.50 3.68
CA TYR A 80 -0.81 -17.19 2.25
C TYR A 80 0.61 -17.08 1.69
N GLY A 81 1.60 -17.62 2.40
CA GLY A 81 2.99 -17.71 1.97
C GLY A 81 3.71 -16.36 1.91
N GLY A 82 3.27 -15.37 2.70
CA GLY A 82 3.97 -14.12 2.91
C GLY A 82 4.72 -14.08 4.24
N THR A 83 5.42 -12.98 4.48
CA THR A 83 6.03 -12.65 5.78
C THR A 83 5.54 -11.29 6.26
N ALA A 84 5.14 -11.19 7.53
CA ALA A 84 4.85 -9.93 8.19
C ALA A 84 6.06 -9.49 9.02
N LYS A 85 6.44 -8.21 8.95
CA LYS A 85 7.54 -7.63 9.73
C LYS A 85 7.11 -6.28 10.30
N GLU A 86 7.31 -6.10 11.60
CA GLU A 86 7.15 -4.80 12.24
C GLU A 86 8.24 -3.85 11.73
N VAL A 87 7.88 -2.58 11.52
CA VAL A 87 8.81 -1.50 11.22
C VAL A 87 8.51 -0.30 12.12
N ARG A 88 9.54 0.45 12.48
CA ARG A 88 9.46 1.62 13.39
C ARG A 88 9.54 2.97 12.69
N GLY A 89 9.72 2.98 11.37
CA GLY A 89 9.89 4.20 10.61
C GLY A 89 10.06 3.94 9.13
N TRP A 90 9.84 4.98 8.33
CA TRP A 90 10.07 4.91 6.88
C TRP A 90 11.50 4.50 6.51
N GLY A 91 12.50 4.81 7.35
CA GLY A 91 13.88 4.37 7.12
C GLY A 91 14.03 2.85 7.05
N GLU A 92 13.29 2.09 7.86
CA GLU A 92 13.32 0.63 7.84
C GLU A 92 12.57 0.07 6.62
N VAL A 93 11.45 0.69 6.26
CA VAL A 93 10.72 0.37 5.02
C VAL A 93 11.60 0.58 3.80
N ALA A 94 12.25 1.73 3.70
CA ALA A 94 13.17 2.07 2.62
C ALA A 94 14.37 1.10 2.58
N SER A 95 14.93 0.73 3.74
CA SER A 95 16.01 -0.25 3.83
C SER A 95 15.59 -1.64 3.32
N HIS A 96 14.37 -2.09 3.65
CA HIS A 96 13.82 -3.34 3.13
C HIS A 96 13.63 -3.29 1.61
N ILE A 97 13.05 -2.20 1.09
CA ILE A 97 12.86 -2.00 -0.36
C ILE A 97 14.22 -2.00 -1.08
N ASN A 98 15.23 -1.32 -0.51
CA ASN A 98 16.56 -1.21 -1.10
C ASN A 98 17.40 -2.48 -1.01
N THR A 99 16.96 -3.51 -0.29
CA THR A 99 17.64 -4.81 -0.29
C THR A 99 17.63 -5.39 -1.71
N ARG A 100 18.81 -5.57 -2.33
CA ARG A 100 18.92 -6.00 -3.74
C ARG A 100 19.17 -7.49 -3.93
N THR A 101 19.38 -8.24 -2.87
CA THR A 101 19.72 -9.66 -2.96
C THR A 101 19.03 -10.45 -1.85
N VAL A 102 18.56 -11.65 -2.18
CA VAL A 102 17.97 -12.60 -1.25
C VAL A 102 18.22 -14.02 -1.75
N ASP A 103 18.71 -14.89 -0.88
CA ASP A 103 19.13 -16.27 -1.21
C ASP A 103 20.08 -16.35 -2.42
N GLY A 104 21.02 -15.39 -2.54
CA GLY A 104 21.95 -15.29 -3.66
C GLY A 104 21.35 -14.81 -4.99
N CYS A 105 20.04 -14.56 -5.03
CA CYS A 105 19.32 -14.04 -6.20
C CYS A 105 19.09 -12.54 -6.07
N GLN A 106 19.04 -11.85 -7.20
CA GLN A 106 18.68 -10.44 -7.23
C GLN A 106 17.21 -10.28 -6.83
N LYS A 107 16.91 -9.24 -6.07
CA LYS A 107 15.56 -8.89 -5.61
C LYS A 107 15.19 -7.53 -6.19
N ARG A 108 13.98 -7.43 -6.72
CA ARG A 108 13.37 -6.14 -7.08
C ARG A 108 11.91 -6.11 -6.65
N VAL A 109 11.48 -4.97 -6.13
CA VAL A 109 10.07 -4.71 -5.84
C VAL A 109 9.33 -4.51 -7.16
N GLN A 110 8.29 -5.30 -7.39
CA GLN A 110 7.46 -5.14 -8.58
C GLN A 110 6.21 -4.33 -8.27
N VAL A 111 5.59 -4.56 -7.10
CA VAL A 111 4.44 -3.80 -6.64
C VAL A 111 4.63 -3.42 -5.18
N LEU A 112 4.32 -2.16 -4.87
CA LEU A 112 4.28 -1.60 -3.52
C LEU A 112 2.88 -1.05 -3.26
N ILE A 113 2.28 -1.39 -2.12
CA ILE A 113 0.94 -0.93 -1.76
C ILE A 113 0.97 -0.31 -0.36
N PHE A 114 0.27 0.80 -0.18
CA PHE A 114 0.06 1.42 1.13
C PHE A 114 -1.40 1.28 1.55
N PHE A 115 -1.64 0.73 2.74
CA PHE A 115 -2.92 0.84 3.46
C PHE A 115 -2.69 1.65 4.72
N ALA A 116 -3.27 2.84 4.77
CA ALA A 116 -3.01 3.82 5.82
C ALA A 116 -4.05 4.94 5.75
N HIS A 117 -4.02 5.84 6.74
CA HIS A 117 -4.60 7.18 6.61
C HIS A 117 -3.72 8.07 5.74
N GLY A 118 -4.28 9.19 5.30
CA GLY A 118 -3.55 10.17 4.50
C GLY A 118 -4.20 11.54 4.52
N SER A 119 -3.39 12.53 4.20
CA SER A 119 -3.79 13.89 3.94
C SER A 119 -2.98 14.43 2.77
N PRO A 120 -3.34 15.57 2.17
CA PRO A 120 -2.52 16.15 1.11
C PRO A 120 -1.03 16.23 1.47
N GLY A 121 -0.19 15.70 0.59
CA GLY A 121 1.26 15.65 0.77
C GLY A 121 1.81 14.62 1.78
N ARG A 122 0.97 13.78 2.40
CA ARG A 122 1.40 12.85 3.49
C ARG A 122 0.66 11.52 3.49
N ILE A 123 1.39 10.42 3.67
CA ILE A 123 0.84 9.13 4.12
C ILE A 123 1.13 8.94 5.60
N TRP A 124 0.13 8.58 6.39
CA TRP A 124 0.24 8.45 7.85
C TRP A 124 0.66 7.02 8.20
N LEU A 125 1.92 6.85 8.62
CA LEU A 125 2.46 5.54 8.96
C LEU A 125 2.14 5.18 10.43
N SER A 126 2.22 6.17 11.32
CA SER A 126 1.56 6.19 12.63
C SER A 126 1.42 7.65 13.04
N ALA A 127 0.19 8.14 13.15
CA ALA A 127 -0.08 9.52 13.50
C ALA A 127 0.28 9.83 14.96
N ASP A 128 0.01 8.90 15.88
CA ASP A 128 0.30 9.05 17.31
C ASP A 128 1.81 9.18 17.58
N GLU A 129 2.62 8.50 16.77
CA GLU A 129 4.08 8.57 16.86
C GLU A 129 4.68 9.68 15.97
N GLY A 130 3.84 10.46 15.27
CA GLY A 130 4.29 11.51 14.35
C GLY A 130 5.05 11.00 13.12
N LEU A 131 4.79 9.76 12.71
CA LEU A 131 5.45 9.09 11.59
C LEU A 131 4.65 9.26 10.30
N PHE A 132 5.21 10.03 9.37
CA PHE A 132 4.61 10.29 8.06
C PHE A 132 5.61 10.00 6.95
N LEU A 133 5.11 9.52 5.81
CA LEU A 133 5.85 9.56 4.55
C LEU A 133 5.53 10.87 3.83
N THR A 134 6.56 11.64 3.50
CA THR A 134 6.45 12.92 2.79
C THR A 134 7.38 12.96 1.56
N ALA A 135 7.30 14.04 0.78
CA ALA A 135 8.21 14.37 -0.31
C ALA A 135 9.70 14.19 0.06
N GLY A 136 10.10 14.72 1.23
CA GLY A 136 11.50 14.71 1.68
C GLY A 136 12.03 13.31 2.01
N ASP A 137 11.14 12.33 2.16
CA ASP A 137 11.47 10.96 2.52
C ASP A 137 11.63 10.05 1.29
N LEU A 138 11.14 10.46 0.12
CA LEU A 138 11.11 9.65 -1.09
C LEU A 138 12.52 9.26 -1.56
N GLY A 139 13.49 10.15 -1.40
CA GLY A 139 14.90 9.92 -1.76
C GLY A 139 15.61 8.83 -0.96
N ARG A 140 14.99 8.29 0.10
CA ARG A 140 15.53 7.15 0.84
C ARG A 140 15.38 5.83 0.09
N VAL A 141 14.47 5.76 -0.88
CA VAL A 141 14.29 4.58 -1.74
C VAL A 141 15.02 4.82 -3.06
N ASP A 142 15.90 3.91 -3.43
CA ASP A 142 16.55 3.92 -4.73
C ASP A 142 15.56 3.43 -5.81
N ALA A 143 15.33 4.22 -6.85
CA ALA A 143 14.48 3.87 -7.99
C ALA A 143 14.88 2.54 -8.64
N GLY A 144 16.18 2.20 -8.63
CA GLY A 144 16.68 0.93 -9.12
C GLY A 144 16.15 -0.29 -8.36
N SER A 145 15.53 -0.10 -7.19
CA SER A 145 15.03 -1.17 -6.31
C SER A 145 13.77 -1.80 -6.87
N PHE A 146 13.14 -1.13 -7.82
CA PHE A 146 11.99 -1.63 -8.53
C PHE A 146 12.40 -2.41 -9.79
N THR A 147 11.51 -3.26 -10.28
CA THR A 147 11.73 -4.00 -11.54
C THR A 147 11.94 -3.02 -12.71
N PRO A 148 12.79 -3.33 -13.71
CA PRO A 148 13.08 -2.39 -14.80
C PRO A 148 11.85 -1.96 -15.61
N LYS A 149 11.80 -0.67 -16.02
CA LYS A 149 10.70 -0.09 -16.83
C LYS A 149 10.56 -0.72 -18.23
N ARG A 150 11.68 -1.09 -18.85
CA ARG A 150 11.75 -1.52 -20.25
C ARG A 150 12.13 -2.99 -20.40
N ASP A 151 11.61 -3.83 -19.51
CA ASP A 151 11.78 -5.27 -19.66
C ASP A 151 10.80 -5.81 -20.71
N ARG A 152 11.31 -6.63 -21.63
CA ARG A 152 10.50 -7.25 -22.70
C ARG A 152 9.73 -8.46 -22.20
N ASN A 153 10.07 -9.00 -21.02
CA ASN A 153 9.37 -10.12 -20.44
C ASN A 153 8.08 -9.62 -19.77
N PRO A 154 6.89 -10.07 -20.25
CA PRO A 154 5.58 -9.65 -19.71
C PRO A 154 5.43 -9.90 -18.20
N ARG A 155 6.23 -10.80 -17.63
CA ARG A 155 6.27 -11.06 -16.19
C ARG A 155 6.68 -9.83 -15.37
N TYR A 156 7.39 -8.87 -15.95
CA TYR A 156 7.91 -7.66 -15.26
C TYR A 156 7.24 -6.36 -15.70
N THR A 157 6.37 -6.38 -16.71
CA THR A 157 5.76 -5.16 -17.27
C THR A 157 4.71 -4.55 -16.35
N PHE A 158 4.11 -5.37 -15.48
CA PHE A 158 3.19 -4.90 -14.45
C PHE A 158 3.97 -4.43 -13.21
N ARG A 159 4.36 -3.16 -13.18
CA ARG A 159 5.00 -2.53 -12.00
C ARG A 159 4.29 -1.23 -11.63
N HIS A 160 4.00 -1.05 -10.34
CA HIS A 160 3.36 0.17 -9.87
C HIS A 160 3.49 0.31 -8.34
N VAL A 161 3.20 1.52 -7.86
CA VAL A 161 2.89 1.78 -6.47
C VAL A 161 1.42 2.15 -6.36
N THR A 162 0.70 1.59 -5.40
CA THR A 162 -0.69 1.99 -5.09
C THR A 162 -0.74 2.56 -3.68
N SER A 163 -1.32 3.75 -3.53
CA SER A 163 -1.65 4.30 -2.22
C SER A 163 -3.16 4.28 -2.01
N TRP A 164 -3.59 3.51 -1.02
CA TRP A 164 -4.94 3.58 -0.47
C TRP A 164 -5.04 4.54 0.72
N ALA A 165 -4.01 5.36 0.96
CA ALA A 165 -4.09 6.47 1.89
C ALA A 165 -4.88 7.63 1.28
N CYS A 166 -5.81 8.17 2.07
CA CYS A 166 -6.67 9.27 1.67
C CYS A 166 -5.87 10.41 1.03
N GLN A 167 -6.37 10.94 -0.09
CA GLN A 167 -5.86 12.19 -0.68
C GLN A 167 -4.36 12.18 -1.04
N THR A 168 -3.73 11.01 -1.25
CA THR A 168 -2.32 10.95 -1.68
C THR A 168 -2.11 11.60 -3.06
N GLY A 169 -3.14 11.57 -3.92
CA GLY A 169 -3.16 12.24 -5.23
C GLY A 169 -3.56 13.72 -5.15
N ASN A 170 -3.66 14.29 -3.96
CA ASN A 170 -4.07 15.68 -3.74
C ASN A 170 -2.89 16.49 -3.17
N ALA A 171 -2.57 17.62 -3.80
CA ALA A 171 -1.56 18.56 -3.32
C ALA A 171 -2.08 19.50 -2.23
N GLY A 172 -3.39 19.53 -2.03
CA GLY A 172 -4.07 20.38 -1.07
C GLY A 172 -4.18 21.84 -1.53
N GLN A 173 -4.01 22.08 -2.82
CA GLN A 173 -4.06 23.40 -3.43
C GLN A 173 -5.48 23.73 -3.87
N GLU A 174 -5.90 24.99 -3.72
CA GLU A 174 -7.08 25.49 -4.42
C GLU A 174 -6.83 25.41 -5.93
N GLY A 175 -7.83 24.96 -6.70
CA GLY A 175 -7.74 24.87 -8.15
C GLY A 175 -8.22 23.54 -8.71
N SER A 176 -7.71 23.19 -9.91
CA SER A 176 -8.18 22.00 -10.63
C SER A 176 -7.64 20.70 -10.05
N ALA A 177 -8.36 19.61 -10.30
CA ALA A 177 -7.90 18.25 -9.99
C ALA A 177 -6.56 17.93 -10.67
N GLU A 178 -6.34 18.41 -11.90
CA GLU A 178 -5.10 18.20 -12.65
C GLU A 178 -3.90 18.89 -11.98
N GLN A 179 -4.07 20.12 -11.49
CA GLN A 179 -3.03 20.83 -10.74
C GLN A 179 -2.72 20.12 -9.42
N ASN A 180 -3.74 19.62 -8.73
CA ASN A 180 -3.56 18.85 -7.51
C ASN A 180 -2.83 17.53 -7.75
N LEU A 181 -3.17 16.78 -8.80
CA LEU A 181 -2.46 15.55 -9.19
C LEU A 181 -1.00 15.83 -9.51
N LYS A 182 -0.74 16.87 -10.32
CA LYS A 182 0.62 17.26 -10.73
C LYS A 182 1.55 17.55 -9.56
N ASN A 183 1.04 18.19 -8.51
CA ASN A 183 1.84 18.57 -7.34
C ASN A 183 1.59 17.63 -6.15
N SER A 184 1.01 16.45 -6.38
CA SER A 184 0.67 15.51 -5.33
C SER A 184 1.87 14.67 -4.91
N LEU A 185 1.84 14.16 -3.68
CA LEU A 185 2.80 13.16 -3.22
C LEU A 185 2.85 11.94 -4.15
N ALA A 186 1.70 11.55 -4.73
CA ALA A 186 1.66 10.45 -5.68
C ALA A 186 2.47 10.72 -6.96
N GLN A 187 2.44 11.95 -7.49
CA GLN A 187 3.24 12.31 -8.66
C GLN A 187 4.72 12.34 -8.30
N GLU A 188 5.06 12.88 -7.12
CA GLU A 188 6.44 12.88 -6.62
C GLU A 188 6.98 11.46 -6.38
N MET A 189 6.15 10.53 -5.89
CA MET A 189 6.49 9.11 -5.77
C MET A 189 6.76 8.49 -7.14
N ALA A 190 5.93 8.81 -8.14
CA ALA A 190 6.12 8.30 -9.50
C ALA A 190 7.45 8.79 -10.10
N ASP A 191 7.75 10.08 -9.93
CA ASP A 191 8.96 10.70 -10.44
C ASP A 191 10.21 10.19 -9.72
N SER A 192 10.19 10.18 -8.38
CA SER A 192 11.34 9.81 -7.54
C SER A 192 11.75 8.36 -7.73
N TRP A 193 10.79 7.46 -7.95
CA TRP A 193 11.04 6.03 -8.04
C TRP A 193 10.99 5.47 -9.47
N ASP A 194 10.83 6.35 -10.47
CA ASP A 194 10.60 6.02 -11.89
C ASP A 194 9.65 4.83 -12.07
N ILE A 195 8.49 4.92 -11.44
CA ILE A 195 7.44 3.89 -11.43
C ILE A 195 6.07 4.54 -11.53
N GLN A 196 5.08 3.86 -12.12
CA GLN A 196 3.71 4.37 -12.09
C GLN A 196 3.19 4.38 -10.64
N ALA A 197 2.64 5.50 -10.20
CA ALA A 197 1.89 5.59 -8.95
C ALA A 197 0.39 5.60 -9.21
N ARG A 198 -0.37 5.12 -8.23
CA ARG A 198 -1.83 5.09 -8.23
C ARG A 198 -2.34 5.67 -6.93
N ALA A 199 -3.14 6.72 -6.99
CA ALA A 199 -3.67 7.37 -5.80
C ALA A 199 -5.00 8.08 -6.05
N SER A 200 -5.81 8.19 -5.00
CA SER A 200 -7.04 8.98 -5.00
C SER A 200 -6.76 10.44 -4.63
N ILE A 201 -7.44 11.39 -5.28
CA ILE A 201 -7.46 12.81 -4.87
C ILE A 201 -8.37 13.00 -3.65
N THR A 202 -9.42 12.20 -3.56
CA THR A 202 -10.41 12.22 -2.48
C THR A 202 -10.03 11.22 -1.37
N GLN A 203 -10.88 11.15 -0.33
CA GLN A 203 -10.77 10.13 0.70
C GLN A 203 -10.90 8.72 0.10
N THR A 204 -10.26 7.74 0.73
CA THR A 204 -10.46 6.31 0.44
C THR A 204 -11.47 5.74 1.43
N ASN A 205 -12.31 4.83 0.94
CA ASN A 205 -13.38 4.22 1.71
C ASN A 205 -13.06 2.76 2.01
N TYR A 206 -12.84 2.47 3.29
CA TYR A 206 -12.58 1.13 3.82
C TYR A 206 -13.86 0.43 4.32
N GLY A 207 -15.05 1.01 4.11
CA GLY A 207 -16.33 0.44 4.57
C GLY A 207 -16.64 -0.94 4.00
N GLY A 208 -16.04 -1.29 2.85
CA GLY A 208 -16.11 -2.64 2.27
C GLY A 208 -15.32 -3.71 3.03
N THR A 209 -14.44 -3.34 3.96
CA THR A 209 -13.53 -4.27 4.64
C THR A 209 -14.27 -5.44 5.29
N TRP A 210 -15.44 -5.19 5.87
CA TRP A 210 -16.24 -6.20 6.58
C TRP A 210 -17.63 -6.42 5.97
N ALA A 211 -17.83 -6.02 4.71
CA ALA A 211 -19.10 -6.19 3.99
C ALA A 211 -20.37 -5.73 4.76
N GLY A 212 -20.27 -4.63 5.53
CA GLY A 212 -21.41 -4.07 6.28
C GLY A 212 -21.72 -4.73 7.63
N TRP A 213 -20.86 -5.64 8.08
CA TRP A 213 -20.97 -6.35 9.35
C TRP A 213 -20.87 -5.45 10.57
N ARG A 214 -21.65 -5.76 11.61
CA ARG A 214 -21.71 -5.02 12.87
C ARG A 214 -20.90 -5.74 13.96
N PRO A 215 -20.29 -5.03 14.93
CA PRO A 215 -19.46 -5.57 16.02
C PRO A 215 -19.98 -6.78 16.82
N TRP A 216 -21.25 -7.14 16.69
CA TRP A 216 -21.94 -8.22 17.41
C TRP A 216 -22.38 -9.38 16.52
N ASP A 217 -22.12 -9.34 15.22
CA ASP A 217 -22.57 -10.38 14.28
C ASP A 217 -21.64 -11.62 14.38
N THR A 218 -22.01 -12.63 15.16
CA THR A 218 -21.21 -13.85 15.34
C THR A 218 -21.33 -14.76 14.11
N ASN A 219 -20.49 -14.57 13.09
CA ASN A 219 -20.28 -15.57 12.05
C ASN A 219 -19.02 -16.38 12.41
N ASP A 220 -19.02 -17.69 12.18
CA ASP A 220 -17.99 -18.62 12.72
C ASP A 220 -16.55 -18.27 12.29
N ASP A 221 -16.38 -17.57 11.17
CA ASP A 221 -15.07 -17.16 10.63
C ASP A 221 -14.54 -15.84 11.20
N ARG A 222 -15.38 -15.06 11.90
CA ARG A 222 -15.02 -13.75 12.46
C ARG A 222 -14.94 -13.81 13.96
N ARG A 223 -13.74 -13.55 14.46
CA ARG A 223 -13.47 -13.52 15.90
C ARG A 223 -13.08 -12.13 16.36
N ASN A 224 -13.43 -11.86 17.61
CA ASN A 224 -12.94 -10.71 18.32
C ASN A 224 -11.53 -11.03 18.86
N ILE A 225 -10.54 -10.22 18.49
CA ILE A 225 -9.17 -10.31 19.01
C ILE A 225 -8.85 -9.01 19.71
N ASP A 226 -8.83 -9.06 21.04
CA ASP A 226 -8.53 -7.91 21.90
C ASP A 226 -9.39 -6.68 21.58
N ASN A 227 -10.70 -6.86 21.51
CA ASN A 227 -11.68 -5.84 21.13
C ASN A 227 -11.53 -5.33 19.70
N ALA A 228 -11.03 -6.14 18.77
CA ALA A 228 -11.03 -5.81 17.35
C ALA A 228 -11.59 -6.94 16.49
N VAL A 229 -12.19 -6.57 15.36
CA VAL A 229 -12.74 -7.53 14.39
C VAL A 229 -11.61 -8.11 13.56
N TRP A 230 -11.59 -9.43 13.40
CA TRP A 230 -10.62 -10.10 12.56
C TRP A 230 -11.22 -11.27 11.81
N GLU A 231 -10.76 -11.42 10.57
CA GLU A 231 -11.00 -12.59 9.73
C GLU A 231 -9.64 -13.10 9.24
N ASP A 232 -9.38 -14.39 9.43
CA ASP A 232 -8.07 -14.97 9.11
C ASP A 232 -7.73 -14.89 7.61
N ASP A 233 -8.73 -14.65 6.78
CA ASP A 233 -8.67 -14.50 5.32
C ASP A 233 -8.55 -13.04 4.85
N GLY A 234 -8.51 -12.10 5.80
CA GLY A 234 -8.47 -10.67 5.56
C GLY A 234 -9.84 -10.09 5.24
N ALA A 235 -9.84 -8.91 4.64
CA ALA A 235 -11.06 -8.18 4.28
C ALA A 235 -11.94 -8.92 3.26
N ASP A 236 -13.26 -8.69 3.33
CA ASP A 236 -14.24 -9.20 2.35
C ASP A 236 -14.20 -8.41 1.05
N GLY A 237 -14.38 -7.10 1.19
CA GLY A 237 -14.51 -6.15 0.11
C GLY A 237 -13.24 -5.33 -0.08
N SER A 238 -13.14 -4.74 -1.26
CA SER A 238 -12.02 -3.88 -1.63
C SER A 238 -12.17 -2.49 -1.03
N VAL A 239 -11.04 -1.82 -0.86
CA VAL A 239 -11.00 -0.37 -0.67
C VAL A 239 -11.41 0.29 -1.98
N VAL A 240 -12.20 1.36 -1.91
CA VAL A 240 -12.60 2.15 -3.08
C VAL A 240 -12.27 3.62 -2.86
N SER A 241 -12.16 4.40 -3.93
CA SER A 241 -12.14 5.86 -3.81
C SER A 241 -13.51 6.32 -3.31
N GLY A 242 -13.51 7.01 -2.16
CA GLY A 242 -14.69 7.64 -1.59
C GLY A 242 -14.89 9.06 -2.13
N GLY A 243 -16.00 9.68 -1.70
CA GLY A 243 -16.23 11.11 -1.87
C GLY A 243 -15.51 11.95 -0.81
N GLY A 244 -15.48 13.27 -1.02
CA GLY A 244 -14.93 14.22 -0.07
C GLY A 244 -13.44 14.51 -0.27
N SER A 245 -13.10 15.79 -0.29
CA SER A 245 -11.73 16.30 -0.19
C SER A 245 -11.69 17.46 0.80
N ALA A 246 -10.50 17.77 1.32
CA ALA A 246 -10.33 18.94 2.18
C ALA A 246 -10.55 20.27 1.43
N GLN A 247 -10.67 20.25 0.10
CA GLN A 247 -10.76 21.42 -0.79
C GLN A 247 -12.10 21.50 -1.55
N GLY A 248 -13.12 20.76 -1.14
CA GLY A 248 -14.44 20.74 -1.79
C GLY A 248 -14.66 19.57 -2.76
N ASP A 249 -15.46 19.79 -3.80
CA ASP A 249 -15.87 18.76 -4.77
C ASP A 249 -14.73 18.43 -5.75
N MET A 250 -13.88 17.49 -5.35
CA MET A 250 -12.89 16.87 -6.24
C MET A 250 -13.47 15.62 -6.90
N PRO A 251 -13.08 15.31 -8.15
CA PRO A 251 -13.52 14.09 -8.81
C PRO A 251 -13.05 12.85 -8.05
N THR A 252 -13.94 11.88 -7.92
CA THR A 252 -13.63 10.59 -7.31
C THR A 252 -12.92 9.68 -8.32
N GLY A 253 -12.16 8.71 -7.80
CA GLY A 253 -11.47 7.72 -8.62
C GLY A 253 -10.04 7.51 -8.16
N MET A 254 -9.42 6.46 -8.66
CA MET A 254 -8.01 6.19 -8.48
C MET A 254 -7.29 6.64 -9.74
N TYR A 255 -6.37 7.59 -9.62
CA TYR A 255 -5.65 8.14 -10.78
C TYR A 255 -4.36 7.38 -11.03
N LEU A 256 -3.98 7.27 -12.31
CA LEU A 256 -2.69 6.79 -12.78
C LEU A 256 -1.76 7.98 -12.99
N LEU A 257 -0.61 7.95 -12.31
CA LEU A 257 0.43 8.97 -12.40
C LEU A 257 1.70 8.31 -12.90
N ASN A 258 2.18 8.74 -14.07
CA ASN A 258 3.40 8.21 -14.66
C ASN A 258 4.60 9.13 -14.37
N PRO A 259 5.84 8.60 -14.35
CA PRO A 259 7.04 9.42 -14.18
C PRO A 259 7.12 10.52 -15.26
N GLY A 260 7.32 11.77 -14.83
CA GLY A 260 7.39 12.96 -15.67
C GLY A 260 6.05 13.44 -16.22
N GLN A 261 4.93 12.89 -15.77
CA GLN A 261 3.61 13.29 -16.24
C GLN A 261 3.25 14.68 -15.69
N SER A 262 2.82 15.57 -16.58
CA SER A 262 2.41 16.94 -16.20
C SER A 262 0.94 17.23 -16.49
N SER A 263 0.27 16.38 -17.27
CA SER A 263 -1.12 16.55 -17.69
C SER A 263 -1.75 15.23 -18.16
N GLY A 264 -3.06 15.25 -18.41
CA GLY A 264 -3.78 14.14 -19.06
C GLY A 264 -3.90 12.89 -18.18
N TYR A 265 -4.03 13.09 -16.86
CA TYR A 265 -4.22 12.02 -15.89
C TYR A 265 -5.49 11.21 -16.18
N ARG A 266 -5.41 9.90 -15.99
CA ARG A 266 -6.51 8.96 -16.24
C ARG A 266 -6.84 8.22 -14.96
N THR A 267 -8.09 7.83 -14.81
CA THR A 267 -8.48 6.91 -13.75
C THR A 267 -8.13 5.47 -14.12
N ALA A 268 -7.96 4.63 -13.12
CA ALA A 268 -7.87 3.19 -13.25
C ALA A 268 -8.89 2.51 -12.34
N ASP A 269 -9.42 1.40 -12.84
CA ASP A 269 -10.08 0.42 -12.00
C ASP A 269 -9.01 -0.50 -11.38
N LEU A 270 -9.15 -0.81 -10.09
CA LEU A 270 -8.15 -1.57 -9.33
C LEU A 270 -8.63 -2.96 -8.88
N ASP A 271 -9.88 -3.31 -9.15
CA ASP A 271 -10.40 -4.66 -8.90
C ASP A 271 -10.20 -5.64 -10.08
#